data_AF-A0A8C7JKN8-F1
#
_entry.id   AF-A0A8C7JKN8-F1
#
_cell.length_a   1.000
_cell.length_b   1.000
_cell.length_c   1.000
_cell.angle_alpha   90.00
_cell.angle_beta   90.00
_cell.angle_gamma   90.00
#
_symmetry.space_group_name_H-M   'P 1'
#
loop_
_entity.id
_entity.type
_entity.pdbx_description
1 polymer ?
#
loop_
_entity_poly.entity_id
_entity_poly.type
_entity_poly.pdbx_seq_one_letter_code
_entity_poly.pdbx_strand_id
1 'polypeptide(L)'
;AGIPQTTLVVVAVCLIKTASGFANGKVSPACGDMTPQHGHDSSSKPAPYNITLDKPTFSPGDHITVTLRVVPTSGSISFKGFLIEARDAGNPDGPAVGSFSLLNPSESQLLHCGHTQGSAVSHTSKSKKTEIQAVWEAPKNPPSGVQFMATVVQKYKVYWVQIPGPVVSLNGATRVPPPNPTPTTTTTAVVTTTLSALTRPFSSEGCGRSKSCLRDPVGCDPGRDPLCFFLSFTPEARTVLFELSGPAHGYLSFALSLDKWMGNDDVYLCVRDGDSVDINAAYVSGRAHPQLASENVLSDTAWQLADGVIQCRFRRDILLPRQIESRFSLDQSYFLFIAHGRAEDGVIYRHDRQPLISTHQTVITGLPENLAGSRSPLLIKFHGVFMLVAWMTTVTTGVIIARYFKHDWPETRLFGRRLWFQVHRALMTLTVLLTCVGFSLPFIYRGGWSRHAGSHPYLGCTVMALSFIQPIMALLRPATDSSRYNLNPPTVILVAIFLGIQQQALLLPGPWSTGVLAGCVVWGVLVDLLLEFHSKVVIVTGWFLLIYSGKSF
;
A
#
# COMPACT_ATOMS: atom_id res chain seq x y z
N ALA A 1 -12.25 4.88 -43.79
CA ALA A 1 -13.13 4.04 -42.96
C ALA A 1 -12.49 3.88 -41.60
N GLY A 2 -12.90 4.70 -40.63
CA GLY A 2 -12.30 4.74 -39.30
C GLY A 2 -12.90 3.67 -38.40
N ILE A 3 -12.05 2.80 -37.85
CA ILE A 3 -12.44 1.92 -36.76
C ILE A 3 -12.44 2.77 -35.48
N PRO A 4 -13.55 2.85 -34.72
CA PRO A 4 -13.63 3.73 -33.57
C PRO A 4 -12.80 3.19 -32.40
N GLN A 5 -12.11 4.13 -31.76
CA GLN A 5 -11.17 3.98 -30.64
C GLN A 5 -11.81 3.39 -29.36
N THR A 6 -13.13 3.22 -29.34
CA THR A 6 -13.92 2.68 -28.23
C THR A 6 -13.88 1.15 -28.14
N THR A 7 -13.62 0.44 -29.24
CA THR A 7 -13.68 -1.03 -29.29
C THR A 7 -12.48 -1.74 -28.65
N LEU A 8 -11.33 -1.07 -28.53
CA LEU A 8 -10.13 -1.66 -27.93
C LEU A 8 -10.14 -1.65 -26.39
N VAL A 9 -10.95 -0.78 -25.78
CA VAL A 9 -11.08 -0.64 -24.32
C VAL A 9 -11.95 -1.75 -23.74
N VAL A 10 -12.90 -2.30 -24.52
CA VAL A 10 -13.85 -3.32 -24.04
C VAL A 10 -13.22 -4.72 -23.98
N VAL A 11 -12.25 -5.04 -24.84
CA VAL A 11 -11.63 -6.38 -24.88
C VAL A 11 -10.62 -6.59 -23.74
N ALA A 12 -10.00 -5.52 -23.22
CA ALA A 12 -9.06 -5.62 -22.10
C ALA A 12 -9.73 -5.81 -20.72
N VAL A 13 -11.02 -5.50 -20.59
CA VAL A 13 -11.79 -5.66 -19.33
C VAL A 13 -12.24 -7.11 -19.12
N CYS A 14 -12.31 -7.93 -20.17
CA CYS A 14 -12.84 -9.29 -20.08
C CYS A 14 -11.82 -10.39 -19.72
N LEU A 15 -10.54 -10.07 -19.49
CA LEU A 15 -9.49 -11.07 -19.20
C LEU A 15 -8.93 -11.02 -17.77
N ILE A 16 -9.55 -10.25 -16.87
CA ILE A 16 -9.24 -10.36 -15.44
C ILE A 16 -10.06 -11.53 -14.89
N LYS A 17 -9.50 -12.75 -14.93
CA LYS A 17 -9.95 -13.80 -14.01
C LYS A 17 -9.57 -13.34 -12.61
N THR A 18 -10.49 -12.68 -11.93
CA THR A 18 -10.41 -12.47 -10.48
C THR A 18 -10.42 -13.85 -9.82
N ALA A 19 -9.30 -14.27 -9.25
CA ALA A 19 -9.30 -15.38 -8.31
C ALA A 19 -10.18 -14.97 -7.13
N SER A 20 -11.36 -15.58 -7.07
CA SER A 20 -12.41 -15.28 -6.11
C SER A 20 -12.09 -16.01 -4.80
N GLY A 21 -11.28 -15.41 -3.94
CA GLY A 21 -11.20 -15.78 -2.52
C GLY A 21 -12.29 -15.03 -1.75
N PHE A 22 -13.54 -15.49 -1.80
CA PHE A 22 -14.62 -14.82 -1.06
C PHE A 22 -14.62 -15.24 0.42
N ALA A 23 -14.86 -14.29 1.32
CA ALA A 23 -15.06 -14.50 2.76
C ALA A 23 -16.37 -15.26 3.10
N ASN A 24 -16.92 -15.97 2.13
CA ASN A 24 -18.21 -16.66 2.19
C ASN A 24 -18.07 -18.14 2.55
N GLY A 25 -16.87 -18.60 2.95
CA GLY A 25 -16.59 -19.95 3.42
C GLY A 25 -16.89 -21.10 2.45
N LYS A 26 -17.03 -20.85 1.14
CA LYS A 26 -17.12 -21.90 0.11
C LYS A 26 -15.76 -22.53 -0.18
N VAL A 27 -15.21 -23.26 0.80
CA VAL A 27 -13.82 -23.75 0.83
C VAL A 27 -13.69 -25.24 0.48
N SER A 28 -14.47 -25.76 -0.47
CA SER A 28 -14.35 -27.16 -0.94
C SER A 28 -12.92 -27.59 -1.32
N PRO A 29 -12.03 -26.72 -1.87
CA PRO A 29 -10.64 -27.10 -2.12
C PRO A 29 -9.83 -27.43 -0.86
N ALA A 30 -10.24 -26.94 0.31
CA ALA A 30 -9.56 -27.17 1.57
C ALA A 30 -9.87 -28.54 2.19
N CYS A 31 -10.85 -29.30 1.69
CA CYS A 31 -11.27 -30.53 2.36
C CYS A 31 -10.20 -31.64 2.41
N GLY A 32 -9.17 -31.56 1.58
CA GLY A 32 -8.06 -32.53 1.60
C GLY A 32 -7.16 -32.33 2.81
N ASP A 33 -6.41 -31.22 2.79
CA ASP A 33 -5.41 -30.83 3.80
C ASP A 33 -5.99 -30.02 4.97
N MET A 34 -7.30 -29.76 4.95
CA MET A 34 -8.01 -28.85 5.85
C MET A 34 -7.40 -27.45 5.93
N THR A 35 -6.63 -27.02 4.93
CA THR A 35 -5.89 -25.76 4.94
C THR A 35 -6.67 -24.67 4.19
N PRO A 36 -6.91 -23.48 4.78
CA PRO A 36 -7.74 -22.43 4.18
C PRO A 36 -7.10 -21.74 2.95
N GLN A 37 -5.90 -22.16 2.52
CA GLN A 37 -5.16 -21.62 1.37
C GLN A 37 -4.91 -20.10 1.43
N HIS A 38 -4.63 -19.59 2.63
CA HIS A 38 -4.36 -18.17 2.88
C HIS A 38 -2.92 -17.73 2.54
N GLY A 39 -2.10 -18.64 1.99
CA GLY A 39 -0.70 -18.34 1.60
C GLY A 39 0.27 -18.19 2.78
N HIS A 40 -0.06 -18.76 3.92
CA HIS A 40 0.74 -18.77 5.15
C HIS A 40 0.76 -20.18 5.75
N ASP A 41 1.58 -20.42 6.77
CA ASP A 41 1.55 -21.69 7.52
C ASP A 41 0.56 -21.60 8.69
N SER A 42 0.04 -22.75 9.14
CA SER A 42 -0.82 -22.82 10.33
C SER A 42 -0.06 -22.42 11.60
N SER A 43 -0.76 -21.87 12.58
CA SER A 43 -0.17 -21.45 13.84
C SER A 43 0.46 -22.62 14.59
N SER A 44 1.70 -22.43 15.06
CA SER A 44 2.41 -23.38 15.94
C SER A 44 1.99 -23.32 17.42
N LYS A 45 1.15 -22.34 17.79
CA LYS A 45 0.63 -22.21 19.16
C LYS A 45 -0.49 -23.23 19.41
N PRO A 46 -0.74 -23.65 20.66
CA PRO A 46 -1.91 -24.47 20.99
C PRO A 46 -3.21 -23.78 20.54
N ALA A 47 -4.12 -24.56 19.94
CA ALA A 47 -5.42 -24.05 19.49
C ALA A 47 -6.33 -23.73 20.70
N PRO A 48 -6.84 -22.49 20.86
CA PRO A 48 -7.74 -22.13 21.95
C PRO A 48 -9.21 -22.53 21.68
N TYR A 49 -9.42 -23.65 20.99
CA TYR A 49 -10.72 -24.13 20.55
C TYR A 49 -10.83 -25.63 20.82
N ASN A 50 -12.03 -26.11 21.14
CA ASN A 50 -12.29 -27.54 21.31
C ASN A 50 -13.57 -27.96 20.58
N ILE A 51 -13.60 -29.25 20.23
CA ILE A 51 -14.76 -29.93 19.65
C ILE A 51 -15.38 -30.80 20.74
N THR A 52 -16.68 -30.70 20.93
CA THR A 52 -17.44 -31.54 21.86
C THR A 52 -18.63 -32.19 21.16
N LEU A 53 -19.01 -33.36 21.62
CA LEU A 53 -20.07 -34.19 21.04
C LEU A 53 -21.12 -34.48 22.11
N ASP A 54 -22.38 -34.63 21.70
CA ASP A 54 -23.49 -34.99 22.61
C ASP A 54 -23.52 -36.48 22.98
N LYS A 55 -22.93 -37.35 22.14
CA LYS A 55 -22.90 -38.81 22.34
C LYS A 55 -21.50 -39.39 22.10
N PRO A 56 -21.07 -40.40 22.90
CA PRO A 56 -19.77 -41.06 22.75
C PRO A 56 -19.79 -42.28 21.82
N THR A 57 -20.98 -42.78 21.44
CA THR A 57 -21.16 -43.92 20.53
C THR A 57 -22.25 -43.65 19.50
N PHE A 58 -22.24 -44.39 18.40
CA PHE A 58 -23.23 -44.24 17.32
C PHE A 58 -23.57 -45.58 16.65
N SER A 59 -24.70 -45.60 15.95
CA SER A 59 -25.17 -46.68 15.07
C SER A 59 -25.38 -46.11 13.65
N PRO A 60 -25.45 -46.94 12.59
CA PRO A 60 -25.73 -46.44 11.24
C PRO A 60 -27.05 -45.64 11.20
N GLY A 61 -27.03 -44.44 10.62
CA GLY A 61 -28.17 -43.52 10.59
C GLY A 61 -28.38 -42.67 11.86
N ASP A 62 -27.57 -42.84 12.91
CA ASP A 62 -27.66 -41.98 14.10
C ASP A 62 -27.23 -40.55 13.80
N HIS A 63 -27.83 -39.62 14.54
CA HIS A 63 -27.48 -38.21 14.54
C HIS A 63 -26.69 -37.84 15.81
N ILE A 64 -25.57 -37.15 15.62
CA ILE A 64 -24.68 -36.61 16.66
C ILE A 64 -24.53 -35.11 16.50
N THR A 65 -24.75 -34.38 17.58
CA THR A 65 -24.53 -32.93 17.61
C THR A 65 -23.07 -32.63 17.88
N VAL A 66 -22.42 -31.97 16.92
CA VAL A 66 -21.03 -31.54 16.99
C VAL A 66 -20.99 -30.05 17.33
N THR A 67 -20.32 -29.70 18.41
CA THR A 67 -20.12 -28.31 18.86
C THR A 67 -18.66 -27.94 18.78
N LEU A 68 -18.33 -26.88 18.04
CA LEU A 68 -17.01 -26.26 18.02
C LEU A 68 -17.09 -24.95 18.80
N ARG A 69 -16.28 -24.79 19.85
CA ARG A 69 -16.32 -23.61 20.71
C ARG A 69 -14.95 -23.15 21.18
N VAL A 70 -14.91 -21.90 21.62
CA VAL A 70 -13.74 -21.28 22.26
C VAL A 70 -13.55 -21.89 23.66
N VAL A 71 -12.31 -22.22 24.02
CA VAL A 71 -11.97 -22.62 25.39
C VAL A 71 -11.98 -21.37 26.28
N PRO A 72 -12.73 -21.36 27.40
CA PRO A 72 -12.79 -20.20 28.29
C PRO A 72 -11.40 -19.79 28.78
N THR A 73 -11.00 -18.56 28.45
CA THR A 73 -9.75 -17.93 28.92
C THR A 73 -10.06 -16.50 29.35
N SER A 74 -9.14 -15.85 30.05
CA SER A 74 -9.32 -14.50 30.62
C SER A 74 -9.46 -13.36 29.59
N GLY A 75 -9.67 -13.67 28.31
CA GLY A 75 -9.82 -12.70 27.21
C GLY A 75 -10.93 -13.07 26.22
N SER A 76 -11.41 -12.08 25.47
CA SER A 76 -12.47 -12.25 24.46
C SER A 76 -11.91 -12.87 23.17
N ILE A 77 -11.78 -14.20 23.13
CA ILE A 77 -11.37 -14.96 21.93
C ILE A 77 -12.61 -15.27 21.07
N SER A 78 -12.48 -15.14 19.75
CA SER A 78 -13.51 -15.49 18.76
C SER A 78 -12.85 -15.98 17.47
N PHE A 79 -13.59 -16.70 16.63
CA PHE A 79 -13.15 -17.14 15.31
C PHE A 79 -14.08 -16.60 14.20
N LYS A 80 -13.53 -16.40 13.00
CA LYS A 80 -14.28 -15.85 11.84
C LYS A 80 -14.66 -16.94 10.85
N GLY A 81 -13.76 -17.90 10.64
CA GLY A 81 -13.96 -19.03 9.73
C GLY A 81 -13.75 -20.36 10.43
N PHE A 82 -14.44 -21.38 9.94
CA PHE A 82 -14.24 -22.76 10.35
C PHE A 82 -14.51 -23.71 9.19
N LEU A 83 -13.96 -24.93 9.31
CA LEU A 83 -14.26 -26.11 8.50
C LEU A 83 -14.29 -27.31 9.46
N ILE A 84 -15.36 -28.11 9.46
CA ILE A 84 -15.48 -29.32 10.28
C ILE A 84 -15.71 -30.51 9.36
N GLU A 85 -14.97 -31.59 9.59
CA GLU A 85 -15.08 -32.87 8.93
C GLU A 85 -15.12 -34.01 9.96
N ALA A 86 -15.72 -35.13 9.55
CA ALA A 86 -15.64 -36.39 10.28
C ALA A 86 -14.85 -37.37 9.41
N ARG A 87 -13.87 -38.07 9.98
CA ARG A 87 -12.99 -39.01 9.27
C ARG A 87 -12.90 -40.33 10.01
N ASP A 88 -12.45 -41.38 9.32
CA ASP A 88 -12.18 -42.67 9.95
C ASP A 88 -11.06 -42.51 10.99
N ALA A 89 -11.31 -42.91 12.23
CA ALA A 89 -10.31 -42.84 13.29
C ALA A 89 -9.08 -43.74 13.01
N GLY A 90 -9.25 -44.81 12.22
CA GLY A 90 -8.15 -45.66 11.75
C GLY A 90 -7.38 -45.10 10.56
N ASN A 91 -7.92 -44.09 9.88
CA ASN A 91 -7.27 -43.40 8.75
C ASN A 91 -7.66 -41.91 8.69
N PRO A 92 -7.10 -41.06 9.58
CA PRO A 92 -7.46 -39.63 9.65
C PRO A 92 -7.09 -38.82 8.40
N ASP A 93 -6.18 -39.31 7.56
CA ASP A 93 -5.84 -38.69 6.27
C ASP A 93 -6.77 -39.13 5.13
N GLY A 94 -7.72 -40.03 5.41
CA GLY A 94 -8.72 -40.52 4.47
C GLY A 94 -9.84 -39.53 4.17
N PRO A 95 -10.77 -39.91 3.26
CA PRO A 95 -11.91 -39.06 2.91
C PRO A 95 -12.88 -38.87 4.08
N ALA A 96 -13.67 -37.79 4.01
CA ALA A 96 -14.72 -37.51 4.98
C ALA A 96 -15.80 -38.61 4.99
N VAL A 97 -16.33 -38.88 6.19
CA VAL A 97 -17.28 -39.97 6.51
C VAL A 97 -18.60 -39.38 7.00
N GLY A 98 -19.71 -39.83 6.43
CA GLY A 98 -21.05 -39.35 6.78
C GLY A 98 -21.38 -37.99 6.17
N SER A 99 -22.45 -37.39 6.66
CA SER A 99 -22.96 -36.09 6.17
C SER A 99 -23.45 -35.22 7.31
N PHE A 100 -23.39 -33.90 7.12
CA PHE A 100 -23.86 -32.92 8.08
C PHE A 100 -25.20 -32.32 7.67
N SER A 101 -25.96 -31.90 8.68
CA SER A 101 -27.12 -31.02 8.57
C SER A 101 -26.91 -29.78 9.45
N LEU A 102 -27.48 -28.65 9.02
CA LEU A 102 -27.23 -27.35 9.61
C LEU A 102 -28.24 -27.06 10.72
N LEU A 103 -27.76 -26.63 11.88
CA LEU A 103 -28.62 -26.08 12.93
C LEU A 103 -28.86 -24.58 12.74
N ASN A 104 -27.85 -23.86 12.22
CA ASN A 104 -27.96 -22.43 11.93
C ASN A 104 -27.52 -22.10 10.49
N PRO A 105 -28.44 -22.14 9.50
CA PRO A 105 -28.13 -21.85 8.10
C PRO A 105 -27.70 -20.40 7.84
N SER A 106 -27.92 -19.48 8.79
CA SER A 106 -27.49 -18.08 8.64
C SER A 106 -25.98 -17.91 8.87
N GLU A 107 -25.37 -18.81 9.64
CA GLU A 107 -23.95 -18.75 10.04
C GLU A 107 -23.09 -19.88 9.46
N SER A 108 -23.73 -20.95 8.99
CA SER A 108 -23.09 -22.17 8.51
C SER A 108 -23.69 -22.65 7.19
N GLN A 109 -22.88 -23.34 6.39
CA GLN A 109 -23.28 -23.95 5.13
C GLN A 109 -22.60 -25.31 4.95
N LEU A 110 -23.21 -26.15 4.13
CA LEU A 110 -22.67 -27.45 3.75
C LEU A 110 -21.70 -27.32 2.58
N LEU A 111 -20.61 -28.08 2.63
CA LEU A 111 -19.66 -28.22 1.54
C LEU A 111 -19.77 -29.60 0.90
N HIS A 112 -19.42 -29.64 -0.38
CA HIS A 112 -19.24 -30.88 -1.12
C HIS A 112 -17.74 -31.15 -1.22
N CYS A 113 -17.26 -32.14 -0.46
CA CYS A 113 -15.89 -32.62 -0.49
C CYS A 113 -15.88 -34.04 -1.07
N GLY A 114 -15.09 -34.26 -2.12
CA GLY A 114 -15.06 -35.55 -2.81
C GLY A 114 -16.41 -35.90 -3.46
N HIS A 115 -16.99 -37.04 -3.09
CA HIS A 115 -18.21 -37.59 -3.71
C HIS A 115 -19.46 -37.50 -2.81
N THR A 116 -19.34 -36.95 -1.60
CA THR A 116 -20.42 -36.93 -0.62
C THR A 116 -20.93 -35.52 -0.41
N GLN A 117 -22.24 -35.32 -0.61
CA GLN A 117 -22.88 -34.03 -0.35
C GLN A 117 -23.03 -33.80 1.15
N GLY A 118 -22.64 -32.60 1.61
CA GLY A 118 -22.67 -32.27 3.03
C GLY A 118 -21.61 -32.99 3.85
N SER A 119 -20.53 -33.47 3.24
CA SER A 119 -19.43 -34.15 3.93
C SER A 119 -18.65 -33.27 4.90
N ALA A 120 -18.78 -31.94 4.77
CA ALA A 120 -18.18 -30.97 5.66
C ALA A 120 -19.11 -29.77 5.87
N VAL A 121 -18.88 -29.04 6.96
CA VAL A 121 -19.60 -27.79 7.28
C VAL A 121 -18.61 -26.64 7.45
N SER A 122 -18.97 -25.47 6.92
CA SER A 122 -18.17 -24.25 7.00
C SER A 122 -19.04 -23.01 7.26
N HIS A 123 -18.39 -21.88 7.51
CA HIS A 123 -19.04 -20.59 7.75
C HIS A 123 -19.68 -19.98 6.49
N THR A 124 -20.75 -19.18 6.63
CA THR A 124 -21.34 -18.38 5.53
C THR A 124 -20.75 -16.97 5.39
N SER A 125 -20.16 -16.46 6.47
CA SER A 125 -19.60 -15.10 6.53
C SER A 125 -18.48 -14.99 7.56
N LYS A 126 -17.67 -13.92 7.42
CA LYS A 126 -16.58 -13.57 8.35
C LYS A 126 -17.01 -12.96 9.69
N SER A 127 -18.30 -13.06 10.06
CA SER A 127 -18.77 -12.60 11.37
C SER A 127 -18.02 -13.31 12.50
N LYS A 128 -17.73 -12.59 13.59
CA LYS A 128 -17.08 -13.18 14.78
C LYS A 128 -18.04 -14.18 15.44
N LYS A 129 -17.52 -15.34 15.78
CA LYS A 129 -18.25 -16.45 16.42
C LYS A 129 -17.45 -16.93 17.62
N THR A 130 -18.14 -17.37 18.66
CA THR A 130 -17.54 -18.03 19.84
C THR A 130 -17.90 -19.50 19.91
N GLU A 131 -18.95 -19.90 19.21
CA GLU A 131 -19.48 -21.26 19.15
C GLU A 131 -20.19 -21.48 17.83
N ILE A 132 -20.16 -22.71 17.30
CA ILE A 132 -21.00 -23.16 16.20
C ILE A 132 -21.39 -24.63 16.42
N GLN A 133 -22.58 -25.00 15.95
CA GLN A 133 -23.09 -26.36 16.07
C GLN A 133 -23.58 -26.88 14.71
N ALA A 134 -23.36 -28.17 14.47
CA ALA A 134 -23.89 -28.90 13.32
C ALA A 134 -24.26 -30.32 13.74
N VAL A 135 -25.17 -30.97 13.01
CA VAL A 135 -25.57 -32.36 13.28
C VAL A 135 -24.95 -33.26 12.24
N TRP A 136 -24.15 -34.21 12.67
CA TRP A 136 -23.56 -35.26 11.84
C TRP A 136 -24.48 -36.49 11.80
N GLU A 137 -24.67 -37.05 10.61
CA GLU A 137 -25.44 -38.26 10.32
C GLU A 137 -24.49 -39.39 9.93
N ALA A 138 -24.58 -40.51 10.67
CA ALA A 138 -23.78 -41.68 10.42
C ALA A 138 -24.17 -42.37 9.11
N PRO A 139 -23.21 -42.72 8.22
CA PRO A 139 -23.51 -43.39 6.97
C PRO A 139 -24.04 -44.81 7.21
N LYS A 140 -24.66 -45.40 6.19
CA LYS A 140 -25.21 -46.78 6.26
C LYS A 140 -24.14 -47.83 6.57
N ASN A 141 -22.92 -47.62 6.08
CA ASN A 141 -21.76 -48.49 6.29
C ASN A 141 -20.61 -47.71 6.94
N PRO A 142 -20.66 -47.45 8.26
CA PRO A 142 -19.64 -46.64 8.93
C PRO A 142 -18.39 -47.46 9.33
N PRO A 143 -17.23 -46.79 9.51
CA PRO A 143 -16.06 -47.40 10.14
C PRO A 143 -16.30 -47.69 11.62
N SER A 144 -15.41 -48.46 12.25
CA SER A 144 -15.52 -48.83 13.67
C SER A 144 -15.37 -47.64 14.64
N GLY A 145 -14.69 -46.59 14.22
CA GLY A 145 -14.56 -45.34 14.94
C GLY A 145 -14.47 -44.14 14.01
N VAL A 146 -15.06 -43.02 14.41
CA VAL A 146 -15.07 -41.76 13.67
C VAL A 146 -14.44 -40.67 14.52
N GLN A 147 -13.50 -39.92 13.95
CA GLN A 147 -12.88 -38.75 14.59
C GLN A 147 -13.33 -37.47 13.90
N PHE A 148 -13.79 -36.50 14.69
CA PHE A 148 -14.12 -35.17 14.20
C PHE A 148 -12.88 -34.29 14.20
N MET A 149 -12.67 -33.53 13.13
CA MET A 149 -11.55 -32.62 12.98
C MET A 149 -12.05 -31.23 12.57
N ALA A 150 -11.38 -30.19 13.05
CA ALA A 150 -11.72 -28.83 12.70
C ALA A 150 -10.50 -28.01 12.26
N THR A 151 -10.74 -27.14 11.29
CA THR A 151 -9.88 -25.99 11.02
C THR A 151 -10.57 -24.75 11.51
N VAL A 152 -9.85 -23.91 12.24
CA VAL A 152 -10.38 -22.67 12.82
C VAL A 152 -9.53 -21.49 12.37
N VAL A 153 -10.18 -20.51 11.75
CA VAL A 153 -9.56 -19.27 11.30
C VAL A 153 -9.97 -18.16 12.28
N GLN A 154 -9.02 -17.74 13.10
CA GLN A 154 -9.19 -16.59 14.00
C GLN A 154 -9.00 -15.27 13.26
N LYS A 155 -7.91 -15.19 12.48
CA LYS A 155 -7.56 -14.07 11.61
C LYS A 155 -7.11 -14.63 10.26
N TYR A 156 -7.01 -13.80 9.22
CA TYR A 156 -6.56 -14.27 7.90
C TYR A 156 -5.23 -15.03 7.97
N LYS A 157 -4.27 -14.57 8.76
CA LYS A 157 -2.97 -15.26 8.94
C LYS A 157 -2.88 -16.16 10.18
N VAL A 158 -3.92 -16.20 11.01
CA VAL A 158 -3.90 -16.93 12.28
C VAL A 158 -5.01 -17.97 12.24
N TYR A 159 -4.61 -19.20 11.95
CA TYR A 159 -5.50 -20.33 11.88
C TYR A 159 -4.79 -21.60 12.35
N TRP A 160 -5.60 -22.58 12.72
CA TRP A 160 -5.18 -23.91 13.12
C TRP A 160 -5.88 -24.89 12.20
N VAL A 161 -5.14 -25.89 11.73
CA VAL A 161 -5.67 -26.95 10.89
C VAL A 161 -5.71 -28.26 11.68
N GLN A 162 -6.60 -29.16 11.28
CA GLN A 162 -6.62 -30.54 11.81
C GLN A 162 -6.70 -30.62 13.35
N ILE A 163 -7.42 -29.70 14.01
CA ILE A 163 -7.64 -29.76 15.47
C ILE A 163 -8.43 -31.05 15.76
N PRO A 164 -7.88 -32.00 16.53
CA PRO A 164 -8.52 -33.28 16.77
C PRO A 164 -9.62 -33.15 17.83
N GLY A 165 -10.80 -33.67 17.50
CA GLY A 165 -11.92 -33.87 18.42
C GLY A 165 -11.97 -35.28 19.01
N PRO A 166 -12.97 -35.57 19.86
CA PRO A 166 -13.19 -36.90 20.42
C PRO A 166 -13.49 -37.94 19.33
N VAL A 167 -13.08 -39.19 19.58
CA VAL A 167 -13.45 -40.35 18.75
C VAL A 167 -14.76 -40.93 19.24
N VAL A 168 -15.70 -41.16 18.32
CA VAL A 168 -16.98 -41.83 18.58
C VAL A 168 -16.91 -43.24 18.04
N SER A 169 -17.29 -44.24 18.82
CA SER A 169 -17.22 -45.65 18.42
C SER A 169 -18.57 -46.20 17.97
N LEU A 170 -18.54 -47.12 16.99
CA LEU A 170 -19.72 -47.87 16.56
C LEU A 170 -20.23 -48.75 17.72
N ASN A 171 -21.54 -48.74 17.98
CA ASN A 171 -22.17 -49.57 19.01
C ASN A 171 -21.86 -51.06 18.74
N GLY A 172 -21.20 -51.72 19.70
CA GLY A 172 -20.79 -53.13 19.58
C GLY A 172 -19.37 -53.35 19.06
N ALA A 173 -18.61 -52.30 18.71
CA ALA A 173 -17.19 -52.40 18.41
C ALA A 173 -16.35 -52.44 19.70
N THR A 174 -15.41 -53.38 19.80
CA THR A 174 -14.37 -53.37 20.84
C THR A 174 -13.55 -52.09 20.74
N ARG A 175 -13.36 -51.36 21.86
CA ARG A 175 -12.57 -50.12 21.92
C ARG A 175 -11.25 -50.29 21.19
N VAL A 176 -11.05 -49.54 20.11
CA VAL A 176 -9.73 -49.36 19.51
C VAL A 176 -8.85 -48.65 20.56
N PRO A 177 -7.69 -49.20 20.96
CA PRO A 177 -6.81 -48.52 21.90
C PRO A 177 -6.31 -47.21 21.26
N PRO A 178 -6.21 -46.11 22.02
CA PRO A 178 -5.58 -44.89 21.51
C PRO A 178 -4.13 -45.18 21.10
N PRO A 179 -3.60 -44.55 20.04
CA PRO A 179 -2.18 -44.58 19.77
C PRO A 179 -1.41 -44.01 20.97
N ASN A 180 -0.36 -44.74 21.34
CA ASN A 180 0.56 -44.55 22.46
C ASN A 180 0.80 -43.06 22.84
N PRO A 181 0.59 -42.65 24.11
CA PRO A 181 0.89 -41.29 24.54
C PRO A 181 2.41 -41.06 24.51
N THR A 182 2.85 -40.19 23.59
CA THR A 182 4.19 -39.59 23.65
C THR A 182 4.25 -38.69 24.89
N PRO A 183 5.38 -38.61 25.63
CA PRO A 183 5.41 -38.07 26.98
C PRO A 183 4.92 -36.62 27.02
N THR A 184 3.80 -36.38 27.70
CA THR A 184 3.33 -35.04 28.02
C THR A 184 4.30 -34.45 29.04
N THR A 185 5.16 -33.56 28.57
CA THR A 185 6.03 -32.76 29.44
C THR A 185 5.11 -31.87 30.28
N THR A 186 5.09 -32.12 31.59
CA THR A 186 4.49 -31.25 32.59
C THR A 186 5.11 -29.86 32.44
N THR A 187 4.45 -28.98 31.68
CA THR A 187 4.89 -27.59 31.56
C THR A 187 4.20 -26.82 32.65
N THR A 188 5.01 -26.52 33.65
CA THR A 188 4.81 -25.55 34.72
C THR A 188 4.01 -24.34 34.25
N ALA A 189 3.11 -23.87 35.12
CA ALA A 189 2.29 -22.69 34.94
C ALA A 189 3.06 -21.52 34.30
N VAL A 190 2.68 -21.17 33.06
CA VAL A 190 3.16 -19.97 32.40
C VAL A 190 2.45 -18.77 33.02
N VAL A 191 3.27 -17.89 33.56
CA VAL A 191 2.94 -16.57 34.09
C VAL A 191 2.00 -15.83 33.14
N THR A 192 0.82 -15.50 33.66
CA THR A 192 -0.17 -14.61 33.05
C THR A 192 0.48 -13.25 32.78
N THR A 193 0.81 -12.96 31.52
CA THR A 193 1.19 -11.61 31.09
C THR A 193 -0.08 -10.77 31.01
N THR A 194 -0.18 -9.82 31.94
CA THR A 194 -1.16 -8.74 31.98
C THR A 194 -1.26 -8.00 30.64
N LEU A 195 -2.47 -7.59 30.24
CA LEU A 195 -2.73 -6.71 29.08
C LEU A 195 -1.68 -5.58 28.99
N SER A 196 -0.85 -5.59 27.95
CA SER A 196 0.16 -4.55 27.68
C SER A 196 -0.45 -3.27 27.10
N ALA A 197 -1.33 -2.62 27.86
CA ALA A 197 -1.84 -1.30 27.51
C ALA A 197 -0.78 -0.23 27.81
N LEU A 198 -0.58 0.71 26.88
CA LEU A 198 0.21 1.91 27.13
C LEU A 198 -0.47 2.76 28.23
N THR A 199 0.26 3.12 29.28
CA THR A 199 -0.26 3.93 30.39
C THR A 199 -0.04 5.43 30.23
N ARG A 200 0.81 5.86 29.29
CA ARG A 200 1.10 7.28 29.02
C ARG A 200 1.28 7.51 27.52
N PRO A 201 0.79 8.64 26.98
CA PRO A 201 1.06 9.02 25.60
C PRO A 201 2.54 9.32 25.41
N PHE A 202 3.05 9.05 24.21
CA PHE A 202 4.42 9.43 23.85
C PHE A 202 4.59 10.95 23.81
N SER A 203 5.83 11.39 24.01
CA SER A 203 6.22 12.81 23.99
C SER A 203 7.50 12.99 23.18
N SER A 204 7.64 14.17 22.58
CA SER A 204 8.87 14.61 21.90
C SER A 204 9.95 15.13 22.86
N GLU A 205 9.65 15.17 24.17
CA GLU A 205 10.63 15.54 25.19
C GLU A 205 11.83 14.59 25.16
N GLY A 206 13.04 15.16 25.23
CA GLY A 206 14.29 14.39 25.16
C GLY A 206 14.78 14.06 23.75
N CYS A 207 14.04 14.39 22.69
CA CYS A 207 14.52 14.22 21.31
C CYS A 207 15.82 15.02 21.04
N GLY A 208 16.87 14.33 20.60
CA GLY A 208 18.21 14.88 20.39
C GLY A 208 19.03 15.08 21.68
N ARG A 209 18.56 14.58 22.83
CA ARG A 209 19.28 14.65 24.12
C ARG A 209 19.36 13.30 24.81
N SER A 210 18.22 12.66 25.03
CA SER A 210 18.11 11.34 25.66
C SER A 210 17.60 10.26 24.70
N LYS A 211 16.92 10.65 23.62
CA LYS A 211 16.46 9.73 22.58
C LYS A 211 16.58 10.35 21.19
N SER A 212 16.76 9.51 20.18
CA SER A 212 16.74 9.94 18.78
C SER A 212 15.31 9.95 18.26
N CYS A 213 14.95 10.92 17.45
CA CYS A 213 13.57 11.07 16.95
C CYS A 213 13.53 11.45 15.48
N LEU A 214 12.65 10.81 14.71
CA LEU A 214 12.25 11.22 13.37
C LEU A 214 10.77 11.61 13.39
N ARG A 215 10.46 12.81 12.89
CA ARG A 215 9.14 13.44 13.03
C ARG A 215 8.64 14.07 11.74
N ASP A 216 7.34 13.94 11.49
CA ASP A 216 6.64 14.56 10.36
C ASP A 216 5.24 15.03 10.81
N PRO A 217 4.99 16.35 10.89
CA PRO A 217 5.89 17.47 10.57
C PRO A 217 7.10 17.62 11.51
N VAL A 218 8.16 18.29 11.04
CA VAL A 218 9.33 18.60 11.89
C VAL A 218 8.89 19.42 13.09
N GLY A 219 9.27 18.99 14.29
CA GLY A 219 8.96 19.71 15.52
C GLY A 219 7.66 19.31 16.22
N CYS A 220 6.81 18.47 15.61
CA CYS A 220 5.56 18.04 16.23
C CYS A 220 5.77 17.21 17.50
N ASP A 221 4.76 17.20 18.37
CA ASP A 221 4.71 16.40 19.59
C ASP A 221 3.59 15.34 19.51
N PRO A 222 3.90 14.04 19.62
CA PRO A 222 2.89 12.98 19.48
C PRO A 222 1.85 12.95 20.61
N GLY A 223 2.09 13.62 21.74
CA GLY A 223 1.15 13.71 22.85
C GLY A 223 0.17 14.87 22.74
N ARG A 224 0.47 15.86 21.89
CA ARG A 224 -0.37 17.06 21.67
C ARG A 224 -0.92 17.16 20.26
N ASP A 225 -0.17 16.70 19.27
CA ASP A 225 -0.48 16.84 17.85
C ASP A 225 -0.96 15.50 17.26
N PRO A 226 -2.27 15.34 16.97
CA PRO A 226 -2.82 14.06 16.47
C PRO A 226 -2.34 13.69 15.06
N LEU A 227 -1.77 14.64 14.32
CA LEU A 227 -1.24 14.44 12.97
C LEU A 227 0.27 14.14 12.96
N CYS A 228 0.90 14.03 14.13
CA CYS A 228 2.34 13.80 14.24
C CYS A 228 2.70 12.35 13.97
N PHE A 229 3.39 12.09 12.86
CA PHE A 229 4.12 10.84 12.68
C PHE A 229 5.43 10.93 13.46
N PHE A 230 5.64 9.99 14.36
CA PHE A 230 6.71 9.99 15.33
C PHE A 230 7.34 8.60 15.42
N LEU A 231 8.65 8.54 15.23
CA LEU A 231 9.50 7.40 15.57
C LEU A 231 10.56 7.91 16.54
N SER A 232 10.70 7.27 17.70
CA SER A 232 11.88 7.44 18.52
C SER A 232 12.51 6.13 18.92
N PHE A 233 13.82 6.18 19.16
CA PHE A 233 14.59 5.06 19.61
C PHE A 233 15.59 5.50 20.68
N THR A 234 15.68 4.69 21.73
CA THR A 234 16.54 4.94 22.89
C THR A 234 17.41 3.71 23.11
N PRO A 235 18.74 3.80 22.91
CA PRO A 235 19.63 2.69 23.21
C PRO A 235 19.71 2.48 24.73
N GLU A 236 19.53 1.23 25.14
CA GLU A 236 19.76 0.73 26.49
C GLU A 236 21.00 -0.20 26.46
N ALA A 237 21.36 -0.84 27.57
CA ALA A 237 22.60 -1.62 27.68
C ALA A 237 22.73 -2.76 26.65
N ARG A 238 21.63 -3.48 26.35
CA ARG A 238 21.62 -4.59 25.37
C ARG A 238 20.50 -4.50 24.34
N THR A 239 19.56 -3.60 24.55
CA THR A 239 18.35 -3.48 23.73
C THR A 239 18.16 -2.04 23.30
N VAL A 240 17.30 -1.82 22.33
CA VAL A 240 16.83 -0.51 21.93
C VAL A 240 15.33 -0.47 22.14
N LEU A 241 14.87 0.55 22.86
CA LEU A 241 13.45 0.84 23.03
C LEU A 241 12.96 1.66 21.84
N PHE A 242 11.98 1.16 21.11
CA PHE A 242 11.33 1.86 20.00
C PHE A 242 9.93 2.33 20.41
N GLU A 243 9.61 3.56 20.04
CA GLU A 243 8.29 4.17 20.19
C GLU A 243 7.84 4.68 18.81
N LEU A 244 6.67 4.24 18.36
CA LEU A 244 6.10 4.59 17.06
C LEU A 244 4.68 5.11 17.24
N SER A 245 4.38 6.30 16.73
CA SER A 245 3.06 6.93 16.82
C SER A 245 2.68 7.64 15.53
N GLY A 246 1.39 7.64 15.20
CA GLY A 246 0.87 8.43 14.09
C GLY A 246 -0.55 8.07 13.69
N PRO A 247 -1.21 8.96 12.94
CA PRO A 247 -2.57 8.72 12.45
C PRO A 247 -2.56 7.63 11.37
N ALA A 248 -3.26 6.52 11.62
CA ALA A 248 -3.33 5.40 10.70
C ALA A 248 -4.64 4.63 10.82
N HIS A 249 -5.37 4.51 9.71
CA HIS A 249 -6.60 3.71 9.66
C HIS A 249 -6.33 2.21 9.74
N GLY A 250 -5.18 1.76 9.23
CA GLY A 250 -4.84 0.34 9.10
C GLY A 250 -3.55 -0.04 9.78
N TYR A 251 -2.41 0.47 9.31
CA TYR A 251 -1.13 0.15 9.92
C TYR A 251 -0.19 1.36 9.91
N LEU A 252 0.75 1.32 10.84
CA LEU A 252 1.89 2.21 10.94
C LEU A 252 3.15 1.36 11.01
N SER A 253 4.21 1.76 10.34
CA SER A 253 5.45 0.97 10.28
C SER A 253 6.66 1.85 10.14
N PHE A 254 7.80 1.34 10.60
CA PHE A 254 9.09 1.87 10.18
C PHE A 254 10.00 0.78 9.64
N ALA A 255 11.01 1.16 8.87
CA ALA A 255 11.99 0.24 8.34
C ALA A 255 13.41 0.79 8.45
N LEU A 256 14.37 -0.13 8.59
CA LEU A 256 15.80 0.11 8.48
C LEU A 256 16.23 -0.29 7.09
N SER A 257 16.82 0.64 6.35
CA SER A 257 17.28 0.43 4.98
C SER A 257 18.73 0.86 4.79
N LEU A 258 19.44 0.18 3.89
CA LEU A 258 20.81 0.54 3.51
C LEU A 258 20.82 1.67 2.45
N ASP A 259 19.71 1.90 1.77
CA ASP A 259 19.58 2.94 0.75
C ASP A 259 18.27 3.74 0.92
N LYS A 260 17.96 4.64 -0.03
CA LYS A 260 16.71 5.42 -0.03
C LYS A 260 15.61 4.76 -0.87
N TRP A 261 15.72 3.46 -1.08
CA TRP A 261 14.91 2.69 -2.02
C TRP A 261 14.26 1.48 -1.34
N MET A 262 12.95 1.61 -1.07
CA MET A 262 12.18 0.52 -0.48
C MET A 262 12.30 -0.77 -1.31
N GLY A 263 12.76 -1.83 -0.65
CA GLY A 263 13.17 -3.03 -1.37
C GLY A 263 13.78 -4.13 -0.51
N ASN A 264 14.78 -3.83 0.29
CA ASN A 264 15.55 -4.85 1.02
C ASN A 264 15.72 -4.38 2.47
N ASP A 265 14.60 -4.31 3.18
CA ASP A 265 14.49 -3.53 4.40
C ASP A 265 14.03 -4.40 5.57
N ASP A 266 14.62 -4.18 6.75
CA ASP A 266 14.15 -4.74 8.03
C ASP A 266 13.02 -3.86 8.56
N VAL A 267 11.81 -4.40 8.63
CA VAL A 267 10.56 -3.65 8.84
C VAL A 267 9.91 -4.03 10.18
N TYR A 268 9.40 -3.03 10.88
CA TYR A 268 8.59 -3.19 12.08
C TYR A 268 7.21 -2.61 11.84
N LEU A 269 6.19 -3.41 12.11
CA LEU A 269 4.81 -3.17 11.74
C LEU A 269 3.93 -3.10 12.99
N CYS A 270 3.10 -2.06 13.06
CA CYS A 270 1.98 -1.93 13.97
C CYS A 270 0.69 -1.99 13.16
N VAL A 271 0.04 -3.15 13.18
CA VAL A 271 -1.12 -3.43 12.34
C VAL A 271 -2.37 -3.44 13.20
N ARG A 272 -3.32 -2.57 12.88
CA ARG A 272 -4.64 -2.61 13.48
C ARG A 272 -5.38 -3.86 13.01
N ASP A 273 -5.84 -4.65 13.97
CA ASP A 273 -6.78 -5.74 13.75
C ASP A 273 -7.95 -5.61 14.72
N GLY A 274 -9.07 -5.10 14.20
CA GLY A 274 -10.23 -4.71 15.00
C GLY A 274 -9.89 -3.58 15.98
N ASP A 275 -10.02 -3.88 17.27
CA ASP A 275 -9.75 -2.96 18.39
C ASP A 275 -8.37 -3.18 19.01
N SER A 276 -7.57 -4.07 18.41
CA SER A 276 -6.22 -4.39 18.86
C SER A 276 -5.17 -3.98 17.84
N VAL A 277 -3.92 -3.85 18.29
CA VAL A 277 -2.76 -3.58 17.42
C VAL A 277 -1.75 -4.71 17.58
N ASP A 278 -1.47 -5.41 16.49
CA ASP A 278 -0.44 -6.45 16.43
C ASP A 278 0.90 -5.80 16.06
N ILE A 279 1.89 -5.95 16.95
CA ILE A 279 3.27 -5.50 16.72
C ILE A 279 4.08 -6.68 16.18
N ASN A 280 4.59 -6.54 14.95
CA ASN A 280 5.33 -7.59 14.28
C ASN A 280 6.64 -7.06 13.70
N ALA A 281 7.64 -7.92 13.65
CA ALA A 281 8.82 -7.69 12.84
C ALA A 281 8.73 -8.48 11.53
N ALA A 282 9.25 -7.91 10.45
CA ALA A 282 9.13 -8.43 9.10
C ALA A 282 10.34 -8.02 8.25
N TYR A 283 10.50 -8.67 7.10
CA TYR A 283 11.46 -8.29 6.08
C TYR A 283 10.75 -8.04 4.75
N VAL A 284 11.20 -7.03 4.01
CA VAL A 284 10.69 -6.75 2.66
C VAL A 284 11.79 -7.07 1.65
N SER A 285 11.42 -7.83 0.62
CA SER A 285 12.24 -8.09 -0.56
C SER A 285 11.54 -7.55 -1.82
N GLY A 286 12.24 -6.69 -2.56
CA GLY A 286 11.67 -5.86 -3.62
C GLY A 286 10.43 -5.07 -3.20
N ARG A 287 9.47 -4.92 -4.13
CA ARG A 287 8.20 -4.20 -3.89
C ARG A 287 7.05 -5.15 -3.61
N ALA A 288 7.29 -6.10 -2.71
CA ALA A 288 6.33 -7.13 -2.32
C ALA A 288 5.75 -6.88 -0.93
N HIS A 289 4.82 -7.74 -0.51
CA HIS A 289 4.31 -7.72 0.86
C HIS A 289 5.43 -8.15 1.84
N PRO A 290 5.52 -7.55 3.04
CA PRO A 290 6.49 -7.96 4.04
C PRO A 290 6.27 -9.41 4.49
N GLN A 291 7.38 -10.15 4.61
CA GLN A 291 7.42 -11.49 5.18
C GLN A 291 7.65 -11.37 6.69
N LEU A 292 6.71 -11.86 7.50
CA LEU A 292 6.81 -11.81 8.95
C LEU A 292 7.98 -12.68 9.44
N ALA A 293 8.66 -12.25 10.49
CA ALA A 293 9.71 -13.04 11.12
C ALA A 293 9.13 -14.34 11.70
N SER A 294 9.83 -15.46 11.46
CA SER A 294 9.47 -16.78 12.00
C SER A 294 9.64 -16.86 13.52
N GLU A 295 10.60 -16.11 14.06
CA GLU A 295 10.86 -16.01 15.50
C GLU A 295 10.48 -14.63 16.04
N ASN A 296 9.88 -14.59 17.24
CA ASN A 296 9.55 -13.33 17.90
C ASN A 296 10.81 -12.71 18.52
N VAL A 297 11.39 -11.73 17.83
CA VAL A 297 12.57 -10.99 18.29
C VAL A 297 12.22 -9.74 19.12
N LEU A 298 10.92 -9.49 19.36
CA LEU A 298 10.44 -8.30 20.05
C LEU A 298 10.04 -8.65 21.49
N SER A 299 10.41 -7.78 22.43
CA SER A 299 10.07 -7.90 23.85
C SER A 299 9.43 -6.62 24.37
N ASP A 300 8.82 -6.66 25.57
CA ASP A 300 8.07 -5.54 26.18
C ASP A 300 7.15 -4.79 25.19
N THR A 301 6.39 -5.55 24.41
CA THR A 301 5.44 -4.98 23.44
C THR A 301 4.26 -4.37 24.18
N ALA A 302 3.94 -3.12 23.89
CA ALA A 302 2.76 -2.43 24.40
C ALA A 302 2.17 -1.52 23.32
N TRP A 303 0.86 -1.32 23.32
CA TRP A 303 0.19 -0.52 22.29
C TRP A 303 -1.00 0.26 22.83
N GLN A 304 -1.44 1.25 22.06
CA GLN A 304 -2.67 2.00 22.26
C GLN A 304 -3.27 2.38 20.91
N LEU A 305 -4.61 2.33 20.84
CA LEU A 305 -5.40 2.80 19.71
C LEU A 305 -6.46 3.76 20.24
N ALA A 306 -6.28 5.05 19.99
CA ALA A 306 -7.19 6.10 20.43
C ALA A 306 -7.32 7.17 19.34
N ASP A 307 -8.53 7.65 19.07
CA ASP A 307 -8.82 8.74 18.13
C ASP A 307 -8.20 8.56 16.72
N GLY A 308 -8.07 7.32 16.26
CA GLY A 308 -7.46 6.99 14.95
C GLY A 308 -5.93 7.07 14.92
N VAL A 309 -5.28 7.25 16.08
CA VAL A 309 -3.83 7.21 16.26
C VAL A 309 -3.42 5.83 16.76
N ILE A 310 -2.44 5.23 16.08
CA ILE A 310 -1.79 3.99 16.50
C ILE A 310 -0.52 4.37 17.27
N GLN A 311 -0.37 3.85 18.49
CA GLN A 311 0.87 3.96 19.27
C GLN A 311 1.39 2.56 19.63
N CYS A 312 2.69 2.36 19.42
CA CYS A 312 3.37 1.11 19.71
C CYS A 312 4.69 1.36 20.42
N ARG A 313 4.97 0.53 21.41
CA ARG A 313 6.23 0.41 22.12
C ARG A 313 6.72 -1.02 22.04
N PHE A 314 8.00 -1.22 21.80
CA PHE A 314 8.65 -2.52 21.97
C PHE A 314 10.16 -2.35 22.17
N ARG A 315 10.79 -3.38 22.71
CA ARG A 315 12.25 -3.52 22.79
C ARG A 315 12.74 -4.53 21.77
N ARG A 316 13.96 -4.30 21.30
CA ARG A 316 14.70 -5.24 20.46
C ARG A 316 16.17 -5.28 20.86
N ASP A 317 16.75 -6.47 20.95
CA ASP A 317 18.18 -6.65 21.18
C ASP A 317 19.02 -6.02 20.06
N ILE A 318 20.17 -5.43 20.45
CA ILE A 318 21.10 -4.78 19.51
C ILE A 318 21.70 -5.83 18.56
N LEU A 319 22.19 -6.93 19.15
CA LEU A 319 22.75 -8.09 18.47
C LEU A 319 21.78 -9.26 18.66
N LEU A 320 21.38 -9.90 17.57
CA LEU A 320 20.54 -11.09 17.65
C LEU A 320 21.43 -12.32 17.93
N PRO A 321 21.07 -13.19 18.90
CA PRO A 321 21.90 -14.32 19.32
C PRO A 321 22.07 -15.42 18.25
N ARG A 322 21.25 -15.39 17.19
CA ARG A 322 21.40 -16.18 15.96
C ARG A 322 21.36 -15.24 14.77
N GLN A 323 22.17 -15.49 13.74
CA GLN A 323 22.01 -14.85 12.43
C GLN A 323 20.69 -15.32 11.82
N ILE A 324 19.59 -14.66 12.18
CA ILE A 324 18.32 -14.78 11.49
C ILE A 324 18.53 -14.07 10.15
N GLU A 325 18.53 -14.83 9.06
CA GLU A 325 18.64 -14.27 7.72
C GLU A 325 17.60 -13.14 7.55
N SER A 326 18.04 -12.02 6.97
CA SER A 326 17.20 -10.83 6.71
C SER A 326 16.87 -9.94 7.92
N ARG A 327 17.55 -10.08 9.06
CA ARG A 327 17.47 -9.13 10.19
C ARG A 327 18.75 -8.31 10.36
N PHE A 328 18.58 -7.00 10.55
CA PHE A 328 19.69 -6.05 10.55
C PHE A 328 20.23 -5.84 11.97
N SER A 329 21.54 -5.77 12.16
CA SER A 329 22.12 -5.45 13.46
C SER A 329 21.87 -3.98 13.82
N LEU A 330 21.51 -3.65 15.06
CA LEU A 330 21.25 -2.23 15.42
C LEU A 330 22.53 -1.42 15.66
N ASP A 331 23.71 -2.03 15.56
CA ASP A 331 25.00 -1.35 15.70
C ASP A 331 25.49 -0.65 14.42
N GLN A 332 24.77 -0.81 13.30
CA GLN A 332 25.11 -0.17 12.03
C GLN A 332 24.22 1.05 11.74
N SER A 333 24.58 1.77 10.66
CA SER A 333 23.87 2.96 10.19
C SER A 333 22.85 2.63 9.11
N TYR A 334 21.63 3.16 9.25
CA TYR A 334 20.53 2.92 8.30
C TYR A 334 19.78 4.21 7.97
N PHE A 335 19.21 4.27 6.77
CA PHE A 335 18.12 5.18 6.49
C PHE A 335 16.87 4.67 7.20
N LEU A 336 16.13 5.60 7.81
CA LEU A 336 14.88 5.31 8.52
C LEU A 336 13.70 5.66 7.63
N PHE A 337 12.78 4.73 7.49
CA PHE A 337 11.57 4.88 6.71
C PHE A 337 10.38 4.87 7.65
N ILE A 338 9.43 5.77 7.51
CA ILE A 338 8.11 5.68 8.17
C ILE A 338 7.03 5.62 7.12
N ALA A 339 6.20 4.58 7.18
CA ALA A 339 5.08 4.37 6.27
C ALA A 339 3.80 4.07 7.05
N HIS A 340 2.68 4.45 6.47
CA HIS A 340 1.35 4.16 7.01
C HIS A 340 0.40 3.82 5.86
N GLY A 341 -0.60 2.99 6.12
CA GLY A 341 -1.54 2.58 5.09
C GLY A 341 -2.78 1.91 5.64
N ARG A 342 -3.57 1.37 4.72
CA ARG A 342 -4.79 0.63 5.03
C ARG A 342 -4.46 -0.81 5.40
N ALA A 343 -5.27 -1.38 6.28
CA ALA A 343 -5.20 -2.77 6.67
C ALA A 343 -6.63 -3.27 6.91
N GLU A 344 -6.92 -4.50 6.47
CA GLU A 344 -8.19 -5.16 6.69
C GLU A 344 -7.93 -6.56 7.22
N ASP A 345 -8.56 -6.93 8.33
CA ASP A 345 -8.44 -8.25 8.94
C ASP A 345 -6.97 -8.68 9.21
N GLY A 346 -6.11 -7.73 9.60
CA GLY A 346 -4.68 -7.92 9.87
C GLY A 346 -3.80 -7.98 8.61
N VAL A 347 -4.38 -7.83 7.42
CA VAL A 347 -3.65 -7.78 6.15
C VAL A 347 -3.39 -6.33 5.78
N ILE A 348 -2.13 -5.96 5.60
CA ILE A 348 -1.74 -4.61 5.19
C ILE A 348 -1.79 -4.47 3.66
N TYR A 349 -2.15 -3.28 3.19
CA TYR A 349 -2.11 -2.91 1.78
C TYR A 349 -1.03 -1.86 1.51
N ARG A 350 -0.76 -1.63 0.22
CA ARG A 350 0.19 -0.59 -0.20
C ARG A 350 -0.18 0.77 0.40
N HIS A 351 0.83 1.47 0.95
CA HIS A 351 0.69 2.85 1.38
C HIS A 351 0.42 3.80 0.19
N ASP A 352 -0.40 4.82 0.40
CA ASP A 352 -0.81 5.78 -0.65
C ASP A 352 0.08 7.02 -0.74
N ARG A 353 0.96 7.23 0.23
CA ARG A 353 1.97 8.30 0.23
C ARG A 353 3.37 7.71 0.15
N GLN A 354 4.35 8.44 -0.36
CA GLN A 354 5.73 8.02 -0.19
C GLN A 354 6.09 7.93 1.30
N PRO A 355 6.87 6.92 1.72
CA PRO A 355 7.40 6.85 3.07
C PRO A 355 8.17 8.12 3.42
N LEU A 356 8.15 8.52 4.69
CA LEU A 356 9.07 9.53 5.18
C LEU A 356 10.44 8.88 5.30
N ILE A 357 11.44 9.39 4.59
CA ILE A 357 12.80 8.83 4.60
C ILE A 357 13.74 9.82 5.29
N SER A 358 14.58 9.36 6.22
CA SER A 358 15.59 10.21 6.87
C SER A 358 16.57 10.82 5.86
N THR A 359 17.06 12.02 6.16
CA THR A 359 17.98 12.74 5.26
C THR A 359 19.31 12.01 5.09
N HIS A 360 19.84 11.45 6.18
CA HIS A 360 21.10 10.71 6.25
C HIS A 360 20.89 9.36 6.95
N GLN A 361 21.88 8.47 6.84
CA GLN A 361 21.90 7.25 7.65
C GLN A 361 22.22 7.60 9.10
N THR A 362 21.59 6.89 10.04
CA THR A 362 21.77 7.09 11.48
C THR A 362 22.11 5.76 12.14
N VAL A 363 23.10 5.77 13.03
CA VAL A 363 23.43 4.61 13.87
C VAL A 363 22.40 4.53 14.99
N ILE A 364 21.69 3.41 15.12
CA ILE A 364 20.58 3.28 16.08
C ILE A 364 21.08 3.38 17.52
N THR A 365 22.27 2.83 17.80
CA THR A 365 22.95 2.91 19.10
C THR A 365 23.85 4.13 19.26
N GLY A 366 23.81 5.07 18.31
CA GLY A 366 24.61 6.29 18.32
C GLY A 366 24.13 7.34 19.33
N LEU A 367 24.73 8.52 19.27
CA LEU A 367 24.31 9.66 20.09
C LEU A 367 22.86 10.08 19.74
N PRO A 368 22.07 10.56 20.72
CA PRO A 368 20.72 11.05 20.46
C PRO A 368 20.67 12.21 19.46
N GLU A 369 19.86 12.06 18.42
CA GLU A 369 19.73 13.05 17.34
C GLU A 369 18.27 13.44 17.05
N ASN A 370 18.04 14.68 16.64
CA ASN A 370 16.76 15.14 16.12
C ASN A 370 16.78 15.05 14.59
N LEU A 371 16.27 13.95 14.06
CA LEU A 371 16.40 13.59 12.66
C LEU A 371 15.38 14.33 11.81
N ALA A 372 15.84 14.77 10.64
CA ALA A 372 14.99 15.30 9.58
C ALA A 372 14.73 14.21 8.53
N GLY A 373 13.57 14.29 7.88
CA GLY A 373 13.22 13.41 6.77
C GLY A 373 12.35 14.12 5.74
N SER A 374 12.20 13.49 4.58
CA SER A 374 11.32 13.98 3.52
C SER A 374 10.61 12.82 2.83
N ARG A 375 9.33 13.05 2.48
CA ARG A 375 8.55 12.17 1.60
C ARG A 375 8.71 12.50 0.12
N SER A 376 9.36 13.62 -0.20
CA SER A 376 9.52 14.12 -1.56
C SER A 376 10.99 14.33 -1.89
N PRO A 377 11.57 13.50 -2.78
CA PRO A 377 12.97 13.61 -3.16
C PRO A 377 13.23 14.88 -3.98
N LEU A 378 14.37 15.53 -3.73
CA LEU A 378 14.75 16.79 -4.37
C LEU A 378 14.78 16.70 -5.91
N LEU A 379 15.25 15.60 -6.48
CA LEU A 379 15.30 15.40 -7.93
C LEU A 379 13.91 15.52 -8.58
N ILE A 380 12.87 15.00 -7.93
CA ILE A 380 11.50 15.07 -8.46
C ILE A 380 10.91 16.48 -8.30
N LYS A 381 11.28 17.21 -7.24
CA LYS A 381 10.93 18.63 -7.11
C LYS A 381 11.57 19.45 -8.23
N PHE A 382 12.86 19.25 -8.51
CA PHE A 382 13.54 19.94 -9.61
C PHE A 382 12.97 19.56 -10.98
N HIS A 383 12.60 18.30 -11.21
CA HIS A 383 11.85 17.90 -12.41
C HIS A 383 10.58 18.75 -12.60
N GLY A 384 9.76 18.85 -11.55
CA GLY A 384 8.53 19.65 -11.57
C GLY A 384 8.81 21.13 -11.85
N VAL A 385 9.80 21.73 -11.17
CA VAL A 385 10.17 23.14 -11.35
C VAL A 385 10.65 23.41 -12.78
N PHE A 386 11.55 22.59 -13.32
CA PHE A 386 12.04 22.79 -14.69
C PHE A 386 10.93 22.64 -15.73
N MET A 387 10.02 21.67 -15.55
CA MET A 387 8.87 21.50 -16.44
C MET A 387 7.90 22.70 -16.36
N LEU A 388 7.61 23.22 -15.17
CA LEU A 388 6.74 24.38 -15.03
C LEU A 388 7.38 25.65 -15.62
N VAL A 389 8.66 25.91 -15.33
CA VAL A 389 9.37 27.08 -15.88
C VAL A 389 9.46 27.00 -17.41
N ALA A 390 9.80 25.84 -17.96
CA ALA A 390 9.89 25.64 -19.40
C ALA A 390 8.53 25.85 -20.10
N TRP A 391 7.49 25.17 -19.62
CA TRP A 391 6.23 25.09 -20.37
C TRP A 391 5.23 26.19 -20.02
N MET A 392 5.19 26.68 -18.78
CA MET A 392 4.25 27.72 -18.37
C MET A 392 4.81 29.12 -18.54
N THR A 393 6.14 29.30 -18.41
CA THR A 393 6.77 30.63 -18.49
C THR A 393 7.46 30.88 -19.82
N THR A 394 8.49 30.10 -20.17
CA THR A 394 9.34 30.43 -21.33
C THR A 394 8.62 30.21 -22.66
N VAL A 395 7.82 29.13 -22.79
CA VAL A 395 7.00 28.90 -23.98
C VAL A 395 5.94 29.97 -24.16
N THR A 396 5.12 30.23 -23.13
CA THR A 396 4.05 31.24 -23.19
C THR A 396 4.60 32.61 -23.58
N THR A 397 5.67 33.05 -22.91
CA THR A 397 6.32 34.33 -23.21
C THR A 397 6.87 34.35 -24.64
N GLY A 398 7.52 33.27 -25.09
CA GLY A 398 8.07 33.20 -26.44
C GLY A 398 7.00 33.20 -27.54
N VAL A 399 5.83 32.60 -27.29
CA VAL A 399 4.67 32.65 -28.20
C VAL A 399 4.12 34.08 -28.27
N ILE A 400 3.93 34.74 -27.13
CA ILE A 400 3.45 36.14 -27.05
C ILE A 400 4.38 37.08 -27.84
N ILE A 401 5.70 36.99 -27.61
CA ILE A 401 6.70 37.81 -28.31
C ILE A 401 6.65 37.58 -29.83
N ALA A 402 6.54 36.32 -30.28
CA ALA A 402 6.50 36.01 -31.70
C ALA A 402 5.15 36.36 -32.37
N ARG A 403 4.06 36.48 -31.61
CA ARG A 403 2.74 36.84 -32.14
C ARG A 403 2.53 38.34 -32.20
N TYR A 404 2.76 39.05 -31.10
CA TYR A 404 2.33 40.44 -30.95
C TYR A 404 3.48 41.44 -31.14
N PHE A 405 4.69 41.12 -30.69
CA PHE A 405 5.80 42.08 -30.62
C PHE A 405 6.70 42.12 -31.87
N LYS A 406 6.22 41.60 -33.01
CA LYS A 406 7.00 41.57 -34.26
C LYS A 406 7.30 42.95 -34.84
N HIS A 407 6.43 43.91 -34.59
CA HIS A 407 6.42 45.24 -35.20
C HIS A 407 6.85 46.36 -34.26
N ASP A 408 6.93 46.11 -32.95
CA ASP A 408 7.18 47.15 -31.94
C ASP A 408 8.63 47.64 -31.92
N TRP A 409 9.57 46.84 -32.44
CA TRP A 409 11.00 47.18 -32.49
C TRP A 409 11.64 46.93 -33.86
N PRO A 410 11.27 47.71 -34.88
CA PRO A 410 11.73 47.50 -36.25
C PRO A 410 13.22 47.86 -36.44
N GLU A 411 13.69 48.89 -35.72
CA GLU A 411 15.03 49.47 -35.83
C GLU A 411 16.07 48.70 -34.98
N THR A 412 15.67 48.15 -33.83
CA THR A 412 16.62 47.51 -32.91
C THR A 412 16.99 46.10 -33.37
N ARG A 413 18.29 45.86 -33.51
CA ARG A 413 18.84 44.55 -33.90
C ARG A 413 19.80 44.05 -32.83
N LEU A 414 19.71 42.76 -32.53
CA LEU A 414 20.68 42.03 -31.71
C LEU A 414 21.34 40.97 -32.58
N PHE A 415 22.68 40.98 -32.63
CA PHE A 415 23.48 40.08 -33.48
C PHE A 415 23.00 40.06 -34.95
N GLY A 416 22.68 41.24 -35.50
CA GLY A 416 22.26 41.39 -36.90
C GLY A 416 20.84 40.90 -37.25
N ARG A 417 20.05 40.43 -36.28
CA ARG A 417 18.64 40.02 -36.47
C ARG A 417 17.70 40.88 -35.63
N ARG A 418 16.41 40.94 -36.01
CA ARG A 418 15.37 41.68 -35.27
C ARG A 418 15.27 41.20 -33.82
N LEU A 419 15.08 42.15 -32.89
CA LEU A 419 15.02 41.89 -31.45
C LEU A 419 14.02 40.79 -31.08
N TRP A 420 12.76 40.88 -31.53
CA TRP A 420 11.70 39.89 -31.22
C TRP A 420 12.12 38.46 -31.59
N PHE A 421 12.81 38.30 -32.72
CA PHE A 421 13.22 36.98 -33.22
C PHE A 421 14.34 36.39 -32.35
N GLN A 422 15.27 37.23 -31.91
CA GLN A 422 16.33 36.79 -31.00
C GLN A 422 15.79 36.40 -29.64
N VAL A 423 14.87 37.20 -29.07
CA VAL A 423 14.26 36.90 -27.78
C VAL A 423 13.41 35.63 -27.86
N HIS A 424 12.56 35.49 -28.90
CA HIS A 424 11.82 34.26 -29.13
C HIS A 424 12.75 33.04 -29.25
N ARG A 425 13.80 33.13 -30.06
CA ARG A 425 14.77 32.05 -30.25
C ARG A 425 15.47 31.68 -28.93
N ALA A 426 15.89 32.67 -28.14
CA ALA A 426 16.51 32.43 -26.84
C ALA A 426 15.56 31.70 -25.88
N LEU A 427 14.29 32.13 -25.80
CA LEU A 427 13.27 31.50 -24.96
C LEU A 427 12.93 30.07 -25.41
N MET A 428 12.84 29.81 -26.72
CA MET A 428 12.61 28.46 -27.24
C MET A 428 13.81 27.53 -26.98
N THR A 429 15.04 28.01 -27.19
CA THR A 429 16.25 27.23 -26.87
C THR A 429 16.33 26.91 -25.38
N LEU A 430 16.06 27.90 -24.51
CA LEU A 430 16.02 27.68 -23.06
C LEU A 430 14.95 26.65 -22.66
N THR A 431 13.78 26.69 -23.32
CA THR A 431 12.71 25.71 -23.10
C THR A 431 13.19 24.28 -23.37
N VAL A 432 13.85 24.04 -24.51
CA VAL A 432 14.36 22.71 -24.87
C VAL A 432 15.40 22.26 -23.85
N LEU A 433 16.34 23.12 -23.47
CA LEU A 433 17.36 22.79 -22.47
C LEU A 433 16.75 22.41 -21.11
N LEU A 434 15.83 23.23 -20.59
CA LEU A 434 15.13 22.95 -19.33
C LEU A 434 14.30 21.67 -19.42
N THR A 435 13.65 21.41 -20.56
CA THR A 435 12.88 20.18 -20.80
C THR A 435 13.80 18.96 -20.79
N CYS A 436 14.98 19.01 -21.43
CA CYS A 436 15.97 17.92 -21.43
C CYS A 436 16.47 17.59 -20.02
N VAL A 437 16.88 18.62 -19.27
CA VAL A 437 17.34 18.44 -17.89
C VAL A 437 16.20 17.88 -17.04
N GLY A 438 15.04 18.54 -17.05
CA GLY A 438 13.87 18.11 -16.29
C GLY A 438 13.46 16.68 -16.61
N PHE A 439 13.40 16.29 -17.89
CA PHE A 439 12.97 14.96 -18.33
C PHE A 439 13.91 13.86 -17.85
N SER A 440 15.20 14.13 -17.73
CA SER A 440 16.21 13.15 -17.31
C SER A 440 16.14 12.83 -15.82
N LEU A 441 15.75 13.80 -14.97
CA LEU A 441 15.77 13.67 -13.51
C LEU A 441 14.95 12.49 -12.95
N PRO A 442 13.70 12.23 -13.38
CA PRO A 442 12.95 11.07 -12.91
C PRO A 442 13.59 9.74 -13.28
N PHE A 443 14.24 9.62 -14.43
CA PHE A 443 14.94 8.39 -14.82
C PHE A 443 16.19 8.16 -13.99
N ILE A 444 16.95 9.22 -13.69
CA ILE A 444 18.09 9.18 -12.77
C ILE A 444 17.62 8.75 -11.38
N TYR A 445 16.56 9.38 -10.86
CA TYR A 445 15.99 9.01 -9.56
C TYR A 445 15.49 7.56 -9.54
N ARG A 446 14.86 7.11 -10.64
CA ARG A 446 14.25 5.78 -10.70
C ARG A 446 15.23 4.66 -11.06
N GLY A 447 16.39 4.98 -11.61
CA GLY A 447 17.29 4.01 -12.25
C GLY A 447 16.68 3.34 -13.49
N GLY A 448 15.57 3.86 -14.04
CA GLY A 448 14.85 3.22 -15.14
C GLY A 448 13.39 3.67 -15.30
N TRP A 449 12.62 2.90 -16.06
CA TRP A 449 11.21 3.19 -16.37
C TRP A 449 10.27 2.88 -15.19
N SER A 450 9.34 3.78 -14.89
CA SER A 450 8.31 3.57 -13.87
C SER A 450 6.95 3.29 -14.52
N ARG A 451 6.52 2.02 -14.53
CA ARG A 451 5.15 1.65 -14.96
C ARG A 451 4.07 2.24 -14.04
N HIS A 452 4.42 2.56 -12.80
CA HIS A 452 3.51 3.08 -11.79
C HIS A 452 3.27 4.59 -11.89
N ALA A 453 4.01 5.30 -12.76
CA ALA A 453 3.79 6.72 -13.04
C ALA A 453 2.60 6.96 -14.01
N GLY A 454 1.87 5.90 -14.37
CA GLY A 454 0.69 5.98 -15.24
C GLY A 454 1.05 6.42 -16.67
N SER A 455 0.16 7.23 -17.27
CA SER A 455 0.34 7.76 -18.63
C SER A 455 1.33 8.93 -18.73
N HIS A 456 1.66 9.57 -17.59
CA HIS A 456 2.52 10.76 -17.55
C HIS A 456 3.87 10.60 -18.29
N PRO A 457 4.69 9.55 -18.05
CA PRO A 457 5.98 9.42 -18.74
C PRO A 457 5.83 9.20 -20.26
N TYR A 458 4.74 8.57 -20.72
CA TYR A 458 4.47 8.40 -22.15
C TYR A 458 4.18 9.74 -22.83
N LEU A 459 3.31 10.57 -22.21
CA LEU A 459 3.05 11.92 -22.71
C LEU A 459 4.31 12.78 -22.64
N GLY A 460 5.10 12.65 -21.58
CA GLY A 460 6.40 13.31 -21.45
C GLY A 460 7.36 12.97 -22.59
N CYS A 461 7.45 11.69 -23.01
CA CYS A 461 8.24 11.27 -24.16
C CYS A 461 7.74 11.92 -25.47
N THR A 462 6.43 11.99 -25.67
CA THR A 462 5.84 12.69 -26.83
C THR A 462 6.21 14.18 -26.83
N VAL A 463 6.06 14.84 -25.69
CA VAL A 463 6.43 16.26 -25.52
C VAL A 463 7.92 16.48 -25.80
N MET A 464 8.78 15.59 -25.29
CA MET A 464 10.22 15.63 -25.56
C MET A 464 10.51 15.52 -27.05
N ALA A 465 9.97 14.53 -27.74
CA ALA A 465 10.17 14.35 -29.18
C ALA A 465 9.72 15.59 -29.99
N LEU A 466 8.53 16.11 -29.67
CA LEU A 466 7.98 17.30 -30.32
C LEU A 466 8.82 18.56 -30.06
N SER A 467 9.46 18.66 -28.88
CA SER A 467 10.33 19.80 -28.54
C SER A 467 11.60 19.87 -29.38
N PHE A 468 12.10 18.74 -29.88
CA PHE A 468 13.23 18.68 -30.80
C PHE A 468 12.81 18.83 -32.26
N ILE A 469 11.68 18.23 -32.66
CA ILE A 469 11.18 18.30 -34.04
C ILE A 469 10.92 19.76 -34.44
N GLN A 470 10.34 20.58 -33.56
CA GLN A 470 9.99 21.97 -33.88
C GLN A 470 11.20 22.84 -34.28
N PRO A 471 12.32 22.90 -33.52
CA PRO A 471 13.54 23.57 -33.95
C PRO A 471 14.17 22.99 -35.22
N ILE A 472 14.19 21.66 -35.39
CA ILE A 472 14.74 21.01 -36.58
C ILE A 472 13.95 21.45 -37.83
N MET A 473 12.62 21.41 -37.75
CA MET A 473 11.74 21.91 -38.83
C MET A 473 11.94 23.40 -39.10
N ALA A 474 12.28 24.19 -38.08
CA ALA A 474 12.59 25.61 -38.25
C ALA A 474 13.95 25.84 -38.94
N LEU A 475 14.94 24.97 -38.74
CA LEU A 475 16.24 25.02 -39.41
C LEU A 475 16.17 24.53 -40.85
N LEU A 476 15.40 23.48 -41.12
CA LEU A 476 15.18 22.92 -42.45
C LEU A 476 14.20 23.75 -43.30
N ARG A 477 13.74 24.90 -42.80
CA ARG A 477 12.73 25.75 -43.42
C ARG A 477 13.23 26.31 -44.76
N PRO A 478 12.60 25.97 -45.91
CA PRO A 478 12.94 26.57 -47.19
C PRO A 478 12.59 28.06 -47.26
N ALA A 479 13.21 28.80 -48.18
CA ALA A 479 12.77 30.15 -48.52
C ALA A 479 11.32 30.13 -49.05
N THR A 480 10.60 31.21 -48.77
CA THR A 480 9.14 31.35 -48.85
C THR A 480 8.54 30.99 -50.20
N ASP A 481 7.87 29.81 -50.33
CA ASP A 481 6.76 29.60 -51.29
C ASP A 481 5.96 28.28 -51.19
N SER A 482 5.83 27.63 -50.02
CA SER A 482 4.99 26.41 -49.92
C SER A 482 4.08 26.34 -48.69
N SER A 483 2.99 25.58 -48.88
CA SER A 483 1.89 25.34 -47.93
C SER A 483 2.39 24.97 -46.53
N ARG A 484 1.86 25.67 -45.52
CA ARG A 484 2.36 25.67 -44.15
C ARG A 484 1.56 24.69 -43.29
N TYR A 485 2.21 23.61 -42.86
CA TYR A 485 1.64 22.71 -41.84
C TYR A 485 2.13 23.11 -40.45
N ASN A 486 1.24 23.67 -39.63
CA ASN A 486 1.48 23.85 -38.20
C ASN A 486 0.98 22.60 -37.46
N LEU A 487 1.91 21.78 -36.97
CA LEU A 487 1.60 20.80 -35.93
C LEU A 487 1.27 21.61 -34.66
N ASN A 488 0.06 21.45 -34.14
CA ASN A 488 -0.40 22.11 -32.91
C ASN A 488 -0.32 21.11 -31.74
N PRO A 489 0.73 21.15 -30.89
CA PRO A 489 0.91 20.25 -29.75
C PRO A 489 0.32 20.68 -28.37
N PRO A 490 -0.37 21.83 -28.17
CA PRO A 490 -0.56 22.39 -26.84
C PRO A 490 -1.40 21.50 -25.90
N THR A 491 -2.33 20.71 -26.44
CA THR A 491 -3.22 19.86 -25.63
C THR A 491 -2.48 18.75 -24.89
N VAL A 492 -1.48 18.12 -25.52
CA VAL A 492 -0.71 17.00 -24.93
C VAL A 492 0.14 17.49 -23.75
N ILE A 493 0.69 18.69 -23.87
CA ILE A 493 1.54 19.32 -22.84
C ILE A 493 0.72 19.63 -21.59
N LEU A 494 -0.45 20.25 -21.78
CA LEU A 494 -1.33 20.61 -20.66
C LEU A 494 -1.72 19.37 -19.85
N VAL A 495 -2.16 18.31 -20.53
CA VAL A 495 -2.54 17.04 -19.89
C VAL A 495 -1.35 16.42 -19.15
N ALA A 496 -0.14 16.46 -19.73
CA ALA A 496 1.06 15.93 -19.08
C ALA A 496 1.38 16.64 -17.75
N ILE A 497 1.25 17.97 -17.70
CA ILE A 497 1.54 18.77 -16.49
C ILE A 497 0.49 18.48 -15.40
N PHE A 498 -0.80 18.47 -15.74
CA PHE A 498 -1.86 18.15 -14.78
C PHE A 498 -1.72 16.74 -14.20
N LEU A 499 -1.31 15.75 -15.01
CA LEU A 499 -1.01 14.40 -14.52
C LEU A 499 0.28 14.34 -13.68
N GLY A 500 1.24 15.21 -13.96
CA GLY A 500 2.52 15.31 -13.23
C GLY A 500 2.35 15.85 -11.81
N ILE A 501 1.52 16.88 -11.62
CA ILE A 501 1.31 17.47 -10.28
C ILE A 501 0.55 16.54 -9.31
N GLN A 502 -0.15 15.55 -9.83
CA GLN A 502 -0.87 14.53 -9.03
C GLN A 502 0.04 13.37 -8.60
N GLN A 503 1.31 13.34 -9.01
CA GLN A 503 2.22 12.27 -8.62
C GLN A 503 2.54 12.34 -7.12
N GLN A 504 2.40 11.19 -6.44
CA GLN A 504 2.64 11.05 -5.00
C GLN A 504 4.04 11.56 -4.56
N ALA A 505 5.02 11.51 -5.47
CA ALA A 505 6.40 11.93 -5.21
C ALA A 505 6.59 13.44 -5.04
N LEU A 506 5.68 14.27 -5.56
CA LEU A 506 5.79 15.73 -5.50
C LEU A 506 5.18 16.31 -4.21
N LEU A 507 4.31 15.54 -3.55
CA LEU A 507 3.68 15.88 -2.26
C LEU A 507 3.05 17.28 -2.24
N LEU A 508 2.36 17.66 -3.31
CA LEU A 508 1.65 18.94 -3.36
C LEU A 508 0.29 18.84 -2.67
N PRO A 509 -0.15 19.88 -1.95
CA PRO A 509 -1.46 19.91 -1.32
C PRO A 509 -2.56 19.98 -2.40
N GLY A 510 -3.38 18.93 -2.49
CA GLY A 510 -4.62 18.94 -3.27
C GLY A 510 -5.78 19.51 -2.44
N PRO A 511 -6.75 20.24 -3.03
CA PRO A 511 -6.89 20.57 -4.46
C PRO A 511 -6.17 21.87 -4.88
N TRP A 512 -5.59 22.62 -3.94
CA TRP A 512 -5.01 23.96 -4.17
C TRP A 512 -3.98 23.99 -5.30
N SER A 513 -3.07 23.00 -5.35
CA SER A 513 -2.06 22.91 -6.41
C SER A 513 -2.66 22.84 -7.83
N THR A 514 -3.80 22.17 -7.97
CA THR A 514 -4.53 22.07 -9.23
C THR A 514 -5.22 23.39 -9.58
N GLY A 515 -5.80 24.06 -8.57
CA GLY A 515 -6.41 25.37 -8.73
C GLY A 515 -5.40 26.45 -9.16
N VAL A 516 -4.22 26.48 -8.54
CA VAL A 516 -3.13 27.41 -8.93
C VAL A 516 -2.69 27.17 -10.36
N LEU A 517 -2.46 25.91 -10.76
CA LEU A 517 -2.07 25.58 -12.12
C LEU A 517 -3.15 25.98 -13.14
N ALA A 518 -4.42 25.68 -12.84
CA ALA A 518 -5.54 26.10 -13.67
C ALA A 518 -5.62 27.64 -13.78
N GLY A 519 -5.42 28.36 -12.68
CA GLY A 519 -5.35 29.82 -12.66
C GLY A 519 -4.23 30.37 -13.56
N CYS A 520 -3.02 29.78 -13.52
CA CYS A 520 -1.92 30.16 -14.42
C CYS A 520 -2.28 29.97 -15.90
N VAL A 521 -2.97 28.88 -16.24
CA VAL A 521 -3.41 28.60 -17.61
C VAL A 521 -4.47 29.61 -18.06
N VAL A 522 -5.48 29.86 -17.23
CA VAL A 522 -6.54 30.84 -17.51
C VAL A 522 -5.94 32.25 -17.67
N TRP A 523 -5.00 32.63 -16.81
CA TRP A 523 -4.28 33.90 -16.92
C TRP A 523 -3.53 34.02 -18.26
N GLY A 524 -2.81 32.98 -18.67
CA GLY A 524 -2.11 32.96 -19.96
C GLY A 524 -3.06 33.14 -21.15
N VAL A 525 -4.22 32.48 -21.13
CA VAL A 525 -5.26 32.64 -22.16
C VAL A 525 -5.84 34.06 -22.15
N LEU A 526 -6.13 34.62 -20.98
CA LEU A 526 -6.66 35.97 -20.85
C LEU A 526 -5.69 37.03 -21.38
N VAL A 527 -4.39 36.88 -21.10
CA VAL A 527 -3.35 37.76 -21.66
C VAL A 527 -3.29 37.65 -23.19
N ASP A 528 -3.37 36.44 -23.75
CA ASP A 528 -3.39 36.24 -25.22
C ASP A 528 -4.61 36.94 -25.84
N LEU A 529 -5.81 36.76 -25.26
CA LEU A 529 -7.04 37.41 -25.71
C LEU A 529 -6.99 38.95 -25.59
N LEU A 530 -6.44 39.48 -24.50
CA LEU A 530 -6.29 40.94 -24.31
C LEU A 530 -5.32 41.54 -25.33
N LEU A 531 -4.20 40.88 -25.61
CA LEU A 531 -3.24 41.33 -26.63
C LEU A 531 -3.81 41.19 -28.04
N GLU A 532 -4.60 40.14 -28.30
CA GLU A 532 -5.31 39.99 -29.57
C GLU A 532 -6.36 41.10 -29.76
N PHE A 533 -7.13 41.41 -28.71
CA PHE A 533 -8.08 42.52 -28.73
C PHE A 533 -7.37 43.86 -28.94
N HIS A 534 -6.29 44.15 -28.20
CA HIS A 534 -5.52 45.38 -28.36
C HIS A 534 -4.95 45.52 -29.78
N SER A 535 -4.31 44.46 -30.30
CA SER A 535 -3.70 44.49 -31.64
C SER A 535 -4.72 44.66 -32.76
N LYS A 536 -5.95 44.13 -32.62
CA LYS A 536 -7.00 44.29 -33.64
C LYS A 536 -7.84 45.55 -33.47
N VAL A 537 -8.17 45.95 -32.25
CA VAL A 537 -9.09 47.07 -32.00
C VAL A 537 -8.35 48.40 -31.98
N VAL A 538 -7.31 48.54 -31.15
CA VAL A 538 -6.61 49.83 -30.95
C VAL A 538 -5.88 50.28 -32.21
N ILE A 539 -5.23 49.36 -32.93
CA ILE A 539 -4.54 49.67 -34.19
C ILE A 539 -5.55 50.10 -35.27
N VAL A 540 -6.72 49.43 -35.36
CA VAL A 540 -7.75 49.78 -36.35
C VAL A 540 -8.42 51.12 -36.02
N THR A 541 -8.75 51.40 -34.75
CA THR A 541 -9.29 52.72 -34.35
C THR A 541 -8.24 53.84 -34.45
N GLY A 542 -6.96 53.57 -34.19
CA GLY A 542 -5.88 54.53 -34.36
C GLY A 542 -5.68 54.93 -35.83
N TRP A 543 -5.78 53.97 -36.75
CA TRP A 543 -5.79 54.23 -38.19
C TRP A 543 -7.03 55.03 -38.62
N PHE A 544 -8.22 54.72 -38.09
CA PHE A 544 -9.43 55.49 -38.37
C PHE A 544 -9.35 56.94 -37.87
N LEU A 545 -8.75 57.19 -36.71
CA LEU A 545 -8.53 58.54 -36.16
C LEU A 545 -7.44 59.32 -36.91
N LEU A 546 -6.37 58.66 -37.37
CA LEU A 546 -5.33 59.28 -38.21
C LEU A 546 -5.86 59.67 -39.60
N ILE A 547 -6.72 58.84 -40.20
CA ILE A 547 -7.38 59.15 -41.48
C ILE A 547 -8.35 60.34 -41.32
N TYR A 548 -9.04 60.47 -40.19
CA TYR A 548 -9.91 61.63 -39.91
C TYR A 548 -9.15 62.90 -39.45
N SER A 549 -7.91 62.77 -38.97
CA SER A 549 -7.09 63.90 -38.47
C SER A 549 -6.31 64.65 -39.56
N GLY A 550 -6.32 64.19 -40.82
CA GLY A 550 -5.81 64.97 -41.96
C GLY A 550 -4.34 65.42 -41.86
N LYS A 551 -3.45 64.64 -41.23
CA LYS A 551 -2.01 64.90 -41.26
C LYS A 551 -1.30 63.85 -42.12
N SER A 552 -1.03 64.26 -43.35
CA SER A 552 -0.06 63.62 -44.25
C SER A 552 1.35 63.80 -43.70
N PHE A 553 2.13 62.72 -43.64
CA PHE A 553 3.59 62.76 -43.73
C PHE A 553 4.07 61.63 -44.61
#